data_AF-A0A7X8EVG6-F1
#
_entry.id   AF-A0A7X8EVG6-F1
#
_cell.length_a   1.000
_cell.length_b   1.000
_cell.length_c   1.000
_cell.angle_alpha   90.00
_cell.angle_beta   90.00
_cell.angle_gamma   90.00
#
_symmetry.space_group_name_H-M   'P 1'
#
loop_
_entity.id
_entity.type
_entity.pdbx_description
1 polymer ?
#
loop_
_entity_poly.entity_id
_entity_poly.type
_entity_poly.pdbx_seq_one_letter_code
_entity_poly.pdbx_strand_id
1 'polypeptide(L)'
;EIPFFSRIISVADVYDALTSHRPYRSPIQPISATEYIMGGCDTYFDSQIIDAFLHRIELYRIGSYVKLSNGAIGQVIGYEQQLRPILRLYPSEKIIDLYHDPKYLNIVIRGTCHPPRKRENKFNL
;
A
#
# COMPACT_ATOMS: atom_id res chain seq x y z
N GLU A 1 -0.56 24.22 22.44
CA GLU A 1 -1.19 23.26 21.52
C GLU A 1 -0.77 23.61 20.09
N ILE A 2 -0.51 22.62 19.23
CA ILE A 2 -0.08 22.87 17.84
C ILE A 2 -1.32 23.26 17.02
N PRO A 3 -1.30 24.37 16.24
CA PRO A 3 -2.43 24.75 15.38
C PRO A 3 -2.82 23.64 14.40
N PHE A 4 -4.12 23.53 14.08
CA PHE A 4 -4.65 22.47 13.21
C PHE A 4 -3.92 22.38 11.86
N PHE A 5 -3.73 23.51 11.16
CA PHE A 5 -3.02 23.52 9.88
C PHE A 5 -1.55 23.12 10.00
N SER A 6 -0.88 23.48 11.10
CA SER A 6 0.51 23.07 11.34
C SER A 6 0.64 21.56 11.49
N ARG A 7 -0.37 20.89 12.07
CA ARG A 7 -0.40 19.42 12.17
C ARG A 7 -0.63 18.74 10.81
N ILE A 8 -1.36 19.38 9.89
CA ILE A 8 -1.53 18.87 8.52
C ILE A 8 -0.21 19.01 7.75
N ILE A 9 0.40 20.20 7.83
CA ILE A 9 1.65 20.51 7.15
C ILE A 9 2.76 19.56 7.62
N SER A 10 2.82 19.21 8.91
CA SER A 10 3.86 18.29 9.41
C SER A 10 3.78 16.89 8.79
N VAL A 11 2.58 16.32 8.62
CA VAL A 11 2.40 15.02 7.94
C VAL A 11 2.80 15.11 6.48
N ALA A 12 2.36 16.15 5.78
CA ALA A 12 2.67 16.35 4.36
C ALA A 12 4.17 16.57 4.12
N ASP A 13 4.83 17.38 4.95
CA ASP A 13 6.26 17.68 4.87
C ASP A 13 7.12 16.44 5.12
N VAL A 14 6.79 15.66 6.15
CA VAL A 14 7.49 14.41 6.44
C VAL A 14 7.30 13.40 5.32
N TYR A 15 6.08 13.24 4.81
CA TYR A 15 5.83 12.31 3.71
C TYR A 15 6.62 12.70 2.46
N ASP A 16 6.54 13.96 2.05
CA ASP A 16 7.29 14.49 0.91
C ASP A 16 8.80 14.29 1.11
N ALA A 17 9.33 14.60 2.30
CA ALA A 17 10.74 14.42 2.61
C ALA A 17 11.22 12.95 2.50
N LEU A 18 10.34 11.97 2.73
CA LEU A 18 10.64 10.55 2.62
C LEU A 18 10.52 10.04 1.18
N THR A 19 9.52 10.49 0.43
CA THR A 19 9.20 9.97 -0.91
C THR A 19 9.86 10.76 -2.05
N SER A 20 10.32 11.98 -1.80
CA SER A 20 10.93 12.83 -2.83
C SER A 20 12.39 12.47 -3.08
N HIS A 21 12.78 12.53 -4.36
CA HIS A 21 14.17 12.34 -4.78
C HIS A 21 15.04 13.49 -4.23
N ARG A 22 16.05 13.16 -3.43
CA ARG A 22 17.09 14.11 -3.00
C ARG A 22 18.45 13.67 -3.57
N PRO A 23 19.36 14.59 -3.89
CA PRO A 23 20.66 14.25 -4.51
C PRO A 23 21.47 13.21 -3.72
N TYR A 24 21.24 13.11 -2.42
CA TYR A 24 22.01 12.27 -1.49
C TYR A 24 21.20 11.11 -0.88
N ARG A 25 19.93 10.91 -1.28
CA ARG A 25 19.08 9.84 -0.73
C ARG A 25 18.10 9.33 -1.78
N SER A 26 18.11 8.02 -2.00
CA SER A 26 17.06 7.36 -2.78
C SER A 26 15.71 7.48 -2.06
N PRO A 27 14.63 7.79 -2.80
CA PRO A 27 13.30 7.93 -2.20
C PRO A 27 12.87 6.61 -1.58
N ILE A 28 12.17 6.72 -0.46
CA ILE A 28 11.49 5.60 0.18
C ILE A 28 10.19 5.35 -0.58
N GLN A 29 9.80 4.07 -0.71
CA GLN A 29 8.51 3.73 -1.33
C GLN A 29 7.35 4.34 -0.52
N PRO A 30 6.27 4.80 -1.18
CA PRO A 30 5.07 5.33 -0.52
C PRO A 30 4.59 4.47 0.66
N ILE A 31 4.57 3.15 0.49
CA ILE A 31 4.18 2.19 1.54
C ILE A 31 5.00 2.35 2.82
N SER A 32 6.33 2.41 2.69
CA SER A 32 7.23 2.50 3.84
C SER A 32 7.24 3.90 4.46
N ALA A 33 7.03 4.95 3.66
CA ALA A 33 6.86 6.30 4.19
C ALA A 33 5.57 6.42 5.01
N THR A 34 4.49 5.80 4.53
CA THR A 34 3.22 5.73 5.25
C THR A 34 3.33 4.89 6.52
N GLU A 35 3.98 3.73 6.48
CA GLU A 35 4.23 2.91 7.67
C GLU A 35 4.98 3.71 8.75
N TYR A 36 5.98 4.51 8.35
CA TYR A 36 6.70 5.39 9.26
C TYR A 36 5.77 6.44 9.92
N ILE A 37 4.93 7.10 9.13
CA ILE A 37 3.97 8.11 9.64
C ILE A 37 2.96 7.45 10.59
N MET A 38 2.41 6.30 10.22
CA MET A 38 1.50 5.54 11.08
C MET A 38 2.17 5.09 12.38
N GLY A 39 3.45 4.72 12.35
CA GLY A 39 4.22 4.37 13.54
C GLY A 39 4.43 5.54 14.52
N GLY A 40 4.30 6.78 14.04
CA GLY A 40 4.34 8.00 14.86
C GLY A 40 2.96 8.51 15.31
N CYS A 41 1.90 7.72 15.14
CA CYS A 41 0.55 8.08 15.57
C CYS A 41 0.48 8.39 17.07
N ASP A 42 -0.26 9.44 17.43
CA ASP A 42 -0.48 9.96 18.78
C ASP A 42 0.80 10.30 19.58
N THR A 43 1.96 10.31 18.91
CA THR A 43 3.26 10.71 19.47
C THR A 43 3.84 11.90 18.72
N TYR A 44 3.98 11.78 17.39
CA TYR A 44 4.48 12.83 16.50
C TYR A 44 3.39 13.40 15.60
N PHE A 45 2.36 12.60 15.31
CA PHE A 45 1.31 12.94 14.37
C PHE A 45 -0.07 12.73 14.98
N ASP A 46 -0.99 13.61 14.61
CA ASP A 46 -2.39 13.53 15.03
C ASP A 46 -3.12 12.42 14.27
N SER A 47 -3.80 11.53 15.00
CA SER A 47 -4.53 10.39 14.44
C SER A 47 -5.60 10.79 13.43
N GLN A 48 -6.34 11.88 13.64
CA GLN A 48 -7.37 12.33 12.70
C GLN A 48 -6.77 12.79 11.37
N ILE A 49 -5.58 13.36 11.41
CA ILE A 49 -4.86 13.81 10.22
C ILE A 49 -4.24 12.62 9.50
N ILE A 50 -3.69 11.66 10.23
CA ILE A 50 -3.20 10.40 9.65
C ILE A 50 -4.37 9.69 8.93
N ASP A 51 -5.53 9.56 9.57
CA ASP A 51 -6.69 8.94 8.96
C ASP A 51 -7.08 9.66 7.66
N ALA A 52 -7.20 11.00 7.68
CA ALA A 52 -7.50 11.77 6.48
C ALA A 52 -6.44 11.61 5.37
N PHE A 53 -5.16 11.54 5.76
CA PHE A 53 -4.04 11.33 4.84
C PHE A 53 -4.09 9.93 4.19
N LEU A 54 -4.35 8.88 4.97
CA LEU A 54 -4.46 7.49 4.50
C LEU A 54 -5.57 7.31 3.46
N HIS A 55 -6.66 8.08 3.54
CA HIS A 55 -7.74 8.05 2.55
C HIS A 55 -7.35 8.68 1.20
N ARG A 56 -6.24 9.45 1.14
CA ARG A 56 -5.84 10.21 -0.04
C ARG A 56 -4.64 9.63 -0.79
N ILE A 57 -3.87 8.76 -0.15
CA ILE A 57 -2.68 8.15 -0.76
C ILE A 57 -3.02 6.82 -1.46
N GLU A 58 -2.41 6.61 -2.63
CA GLU A 58 -2.49 5.34 -3.37
C GLU A 58 -1.27 4.48 -3.06
N LEU A 59 -1.37 3.60 -2.07
CA LEU A 59 -0.24 2.76 -1.64
C LEU A 59 0.09 1.65 -2.64
N TYR A 60 -0.94 1.10 -3.28
CA TYR A 60 -0.82 0.04 -4.25
C TYR A 60 -1.61 0.43 -5.48
N ARG A 61 -0.96 0.86 -6.57
CA ARG A 61 -1.64 1.34 -7.77
C ARG A 61 -2.50 0.25 -8.43
N ILE A 62 -3.64 0.60 -9.02
CA ILE A 62 -4.45 -0.33 -9.82
C ILE A 62 -3.57 -0.91 -10.93
N GLY A 63 -3.67 -2.22 -11.13
CA GLY A 63 -2.87 -2.99 -12.08
C GLY A 63 -1.52 -3.48 -11.54
N SER A 64 -1.05 -2.95 -10.41
CA SER A 64 0.16 -3.46 -9.74
C SER A 64 -0.08 -4.84 -9.13
N TYR A 65 0.99 -5.59 -8.91
CA TYR A 65 0.93 -6.90 -8.30
C TYR A 65 1.49 -6.85 -6.89
N VAL A 66 0.84 -7.53 -5.96
CA VAL A 66 1.22 -7.62 -4.55
C VAL A 66 1.36 -9.07 -4.12
N LYS A 67 2.30 -9.32 -3.21
CA LYS A 67 2.48 -10.61 -2.56
C LYS A 67 1.78 -10.60 -1.21
N LEU A 68 1.01 -11.64 -0.93
CA LEU A 68 0.25 -11.81 0.31
C LEU A 68 1.05 -12.63 1.33
N SER A 69 0.68 -12.51 2.62
CA SER A 69 1.32 -13.22 3.73
C SER A 69 1.23 -14.75 3.63
N ASN A 70 0.22 -15.27 2.92
CA ASN A 70 0.07 -16.70 2.63
C ASN A 70 0.84 -17.16 1.38
N GLY A 71 1.65 -16.29 0.78
CA GLY A 71 2.44 -16.59 -0.42
C GLY A 71 1.70 -16.40 -1.74
N ALA A 72 0.39 -16.14 -1.73
CA ALA A 72 -0.37 -15.85 -2.94
C ALA A 72 0.05 -14.51 -3.57
N ILE A 73 -0.21 -14.37 -4.86
CA ILE A 73 0.01 -13.14 -5.62
C ILE A 73 -1.34 -12.64 -6.09
N GLY A 74 -1.58 -11.33 -5.98
CA GLY A 74 -2.79 -10.69 -6.47
C GLY A 74 -2.49 -9.43 -7.27
N GLN A 75 -3.24 -9.20 -8.33
CA GLN A 75 -3.28 -7.93 -9.04
C GLN A 75 -4.29 -7.00 -8.35
N VAL A 76 -3.90 -5.75 -8.08
CA VAL A 76 -4.80 -4.74 -7.53
C VAL A 76 -5.81 -4.32 -8.61
N ILE A 77 -7.10 -4.45 -8.33
CA ILE A 77 -8.17 -4.13 -9.29
C ILE A 77 -9.12 -3.03 -8.80
N GLY A 78 -9.04 -2.64 -7.53
CA GLY A 78 -9.87 -1.58 -6.96
C GLY A 78 -9.69 -1.44 -5.45
N TYR A 79 -10.43 -0.50 -4.85
CA TYR A 79 -10.38 -0.21 -3.42
C TYR A 79 -11.77 0.11 -2.90
N GLU A 80 -12.09 -0.47 -1.74
CA GLU A 80 -13.08 0.11 -0.81
C GLU A 80 -12.34 0.83 0.33
N GLN A 81 -11.13 0.37 0.66
CA GLN A 81 -10.24 0.96 1.66
C GLN A 81 -8.79 0.90 1.14
N GLN A 82 -8.04 2.01 1.25
CA GLN A 82 -6.72 2.16 0.60
C GLN A 82 -5.67 1.15 1.09
N LEU A 83 -5.75 0.72 2.36
CA LEU A 83 -4.80 -0.24 2.94
C LEU A 83 -5.13 -1.69 2.59
N ARG A 84 -6.39 -1.97 2.23
CA ARG A 84 -6.93 -3.32 1.97
C ARG A 84 -7.65 -3.34 0.61
N PRO A 85 -6.89 -3.32 -0.48
CA PRO A 85 -7.44 -3.31 -1.83
C PRO A 85 -8.19 -4.61 -2.18
N ILE A 86 -9.02 -4.51 -3.22
CA ILE A 86 -9.60 -5.66 -3.90
C ILE A 86 -8.56 -6.22 -4.88
N LEU A 87 -8.32 -7.52 -4.80
CA LEU A 87 -7.31 -8.22 -5.57
C LEU A 87 -7.91 -9.27 -6.49
N ARG A 88 -7.31 -9.44 -7.66
CA ARG A 88 -7.48 -10.62 -8.51
C ARG A 88 -6.30 -11.56 -8.31
N LEU A 89 -6.55 -12.74 -7.76
CA LEU A 89 -5.52 -13.73 -7.46
C LEU A 89 -4.96 -14.37 -8.73
N TYR A 90 -3.65 -14.62 -8.71
CA TYR A 90 -2.96 -15.40 -9.72
C TYR A 90 -2.58 -16.79 -9.16
N PRO A 91 -2.73 -17.88 -9.93
CA PRO A 91 -3.22 -17.95 -11.32
C PRO A 91 -4.73 -18.17 -11.45
N SER A 92 -5.48 -18.21 -10.35
CA SER A 92 -6.88 -18.64 -10.34
C SER A 92 -7.89 -17.61 -10.86
N GLU A 93 -7.47 -16.36 -11.14
CA GLU A 93 -8.30 -15.20 -11.51
C GLU A 93 -9.41 -14.87 -10.49
N LYS A 94 -9.38 -15.48 -9.30
CA LYS A 94 -10.38 -15.27 -8.24
C LYS A 94 -10.27 -13.86 -7.68
N ILE A 95 -11.39 -13.14 -7.62
CA ILE A 95 -11.45 -11.84 -6.96
C ILE A 95 -11.63 -12.03 -5.45
N ILE A 96 -10.82 -11.32 -4.67
CA ILE A 96 -10.91 -11.27 -3.21
C ILE A 96 -10.94 -9.81 -2.74
N ASP A 97 -11.73 -9.54 -1.71
CA ASP A 97 -11.76 -8.26 -1.01
C ASP A 97 -11.05 -8.44 0.34
N LEU A 98 -9.94 -7.73 0.54
CA LEU A 98 -9.15 -7.84 1.77
C LEU A 98 -9.81 -7.12 2.97
N TYR A 99 -10.79 -6.26 2.74
CA TYR A 99 -11.47 -5.47 3.76
C TYR A 99 -12.77 -6.14 4.23
N HIS A 100 -13.63 -6.58 3.31
CA HIS A 100 -14.96 -7.08 3.67
C HIS A 100 -15.04 -8.60 3.90
N ASP A 101 -14.20 -9.42 3.25
CA ASP A 101 -14.31 -10.88 3.37
C ASP A 101 -13.62 -11.37 4.66
N PRO A 102 -14.37 -11.95 5.62
CA PRO A 102 -13.82 -12.43 6.88
C PRO A 102 -12.68 -13.44 6.72
N LYS A 103 -12.64 -14.17 5.60
CA LYS A 103 -11.61 -15.18 5.30
C LYS A 103 -10.23 -14.58 5.04
N TYR A 104 -10.16 -13.28 4.72
CA TYR A 104 -8.90 -12.60 4.39
C TYR A 104 -8.55 -11.48 5.37
N LEU A 105 -9.27 -11.34 6.48
CA LEU A 105 -8.96 -10.33 7.50
C LEU A 105 -7.56 -10.52 8.11
N ASN A 106 -7.08 -11.76 8.22
CA ASN A 106 -5.71 -12.07 8.68
C ASN A 106 -4.65 -12.06 7.57
N ILE A 107 -5.05 -11.84 6.31
CA ILE A 107 -4.11 -11.74 5.20
C ILE A 107 -3.63 -10.29 5.07
N VAL A 108 -2.31 -10.13 4.96
CA VAL A 108 -1.66 -8.83 4.79
C VAL A 108 -0.82 -8.82 3.52
N ILE A 109 -0.65 -7.64 2.94
CA ILE A 109 0.26 -7.43 1.81
C ILE A 109 1.69 -7.34 2.37
N ARG A 110 2.59 -8.16 1.83
CA ARG A 110 4.02 -8.19 2.19
C ARG A 110 4.89 -7.29 1.32
N GLY A 111 4.35 -6.81 0.20
CA GLY A 111 5.05 -5.92 -0.71
C GLY A 111 4.53 -6.03 -2.14
N THR A 112 4.98 -5.09 -2.98
CA THR A 112 4.73 -5.12 -4.42
C THR A 112 5.68 -6.11 -5.11
N CYS A 113 5.23 -6.67 -6.22
CA CYS A 113 6.00 -7.62 -7.02
C CYS A 113 5.77 -7.41 -8.51
N HIS A 114 6.60 -8.05 -9.33
CA HIS A 114 6.46 -8.02 -10.78
C HIS A 114 5.27 -8.89 -11.22
N PRO A 115 4.62 -8.55 -12.34
CA PRO A 115 3.60 -9.40 -12.93
C PRO A 115 4.15 -10.82 -13.14
N PRO A 116 3.41 -11.87 -12.76
CA PRO A 116 3.84 -13.24 -12.96
C PRO A 116 4.04 -13.49 -14.46
N ARG A 117 5.22 -14.01 -14.83
CA ARG A 117 5.50 -14.39 -16.22
C ARG A 117 4.48 -15.45 -16.64
N LYS A 118 3.75 -15.21 -17.73
CA LYS A 118 2.98 -16.28 -18.38
C LYS A 118 3.94 -17.44 -18.62
N ARG A 119 3.60 -18.65 -18.14
CA ARG A 119 4.33 -19.85 -18.54
C ARG A 119 4.17 -19.95 -20.05
N GLU A 120 5.20 -19.59 -20.81
CA GLU A 120 5.30 -20.00 -22.20
C GLU A 120 5.31 -21.52 -22.20
N ASN A 121 4.28 -22.12 -22.81
CA ASN A 121 4.23 -23.55 -23.06
C ASN A 121 5.43 -23.93 -23.94
N LYS A 122 6.53 -24.37 -23.34
CA LYS A 122 7.58 -25.13 -24.01
C LYS A 122 7.14 -26.59 -24.20
N PHE A 123 5.97 -26.79 -24.80
CA PHE A 123 5.54 -28.06 -25.36
C PHE A 123 5.11 -27.79 -26.80
N ASN A 124 6.11 -27.75 -27.67
CA ASN A 124 6.02 -27.99 -29.10
C ASN A 124 7.44 -28.35 -29.54
N LEU A 125 7.73 -29.65 -29.51
CA LEU A 125 8.62 -30.43 -30.38
C LEU A 125 8.54 -31.90 -29.95
#